data_AF-A0A419DFZ0-F1
#
_entry.id   AF-A0A419DFZ0-F1
#
_cell.length_a   1.000
_cell.length_b   1.000
_cell.length_c   1.000
_cell.angle_alpha   90.00
_cell.angle_beta   90.00
_cell.angle_gamma   90.00
#
_symmetry.space_group_name_H-M   'P 1'
#
loop_
_entity.id
_entity.type
_entity.pdbx_description
1 polymer ?
#
loop_
_entity_poly.entity_id
_entity_poly.type
_entity_poly.pdbx_seq_one_letter_code
_entity_poly.pdbx_strand_id
1 'polypeptide(L)'
;MADWLRGLSASVTGLGYKIVALMRKTRRPLTFAACRLFIRLHINQSHITVSRIFLFAGFYFAWVYSAFSVALGLMLAAWILDCIDGDLSRMLKNDNAIGEFEDVFVDNLAFLIFPLALIQTGLLNGVLGALFVFSAFSVLWMAERKQTGGGEPVSLAFHPKGDLFLSLSRKVAWVLMYLFVLFRFDIFTEAYIAITAILLISVMINYFQIIRSRLKFR
;
A
#
# COMPACT_ATOMS: atom_id res chain seq x y z
N MET A 1 6.80 28.86 -15.79
CA MET A 1 6.24 28.01 -14.71
C MET A 1 6.13 26.54 -15.10
N ALA A 2 5.60 26.20 -16.29
CA ALA A 2 5.47 24.81 -16.75
C ALA A 2 6.80 24.02 -16.86
N ASP A 3 7.88 24.64 -17.33
CA ASP A 3 9.17 23.94 -17.48
C ASP A 3 9.89 23.70 -16.15
N TRP A 4 9.71 24.61 -15.19
CA TRP A 4 10.20 24.43 -13.82
C TRP A 4 9.50 23.25 -13.13
N LEU A 5 8.18 23.13 -13.28
CA LEU A 5 7.41 21.98 -12.77
C LEU A 5 7.84 20.66 -13.44
N ARG A 6 8.16 20.68 -14.74
CA ARG A 6 8.70 19.51 -15.45
C ARG A 6 10.08 19.09 -14.92
N GLY A 7 10.99 20.03 -14.68
CA GLY A 7 12.31 19.76 -14.09
C GLY A 7 12.23 19.20 -12.67
N LEU A 8 11.33 19.75 -11.85
CA LEU A 8 11.07 19.25 -10.49
C LEU A 8 10.54 17.81 -10.53
N SER A 9 9.56 17.53 -11.39
CA SER A 9 8.99 16.18 -11.57
C SER A 9 10.05 15.16 -12.03
N ALA A 10 10.90 15.53 -12.99
CA ALA A 10 12.01 14.68 -13.43
C ALA A 10 13.03 14.38 -12.31
N SER A 11 13.31 15.37 -11.45
CA SER A 11 14.26 15.21 -10.34
C SER A 11 13.68 14.31 -9.24
N VAL A 12 12.41 14.52 -8.88
CA VAL A 12 11.69 13.72 -7.87
C VAL A 12 11.52 12.26 -8.35
N THR A 13 11.17 12.06 -9.62
CA THR A 13 11.07 10.71 -10.21
C THR A 13 12.42 10.00 -10.20
N GLY A 14 13.50 10.66 -10.65
CA GLY A 14 14.85 10.08 -10.65
C GLY A 14 15.34 9.69 -9.25
N LEU A 15 15.09 10.53 -8.24
CA LEU A 15 15.43 10.21 -6.85
C LEU A 15 14.60 9.03 -6.32
N GLY A 16 13.30 9.02 -6.58
CA GLY A 16 12.40 7.92 -6.20
C GLY A 16 12.85 6.57 -6.77
N TYR A 17 13.27 6.53 -8.04
CA TYR A 17 13.82 5.32 -8.66
C TYR A 17 15.07 4.81 -7.95
N LYS A 18 16.00 5.70 -7.63
CA LYS A 18 17.24 5.34 -6.93
C LYS A 18 16.95 4.79 -5.54
N ILE A 19 16.03 5.40 -4.80
CA ILE A 19 15.61 4.92 -3.47
C ILE A 19 14.98 3.52 -3.58
N VAL A 20 14.03 3.32 -4.50
CA VAL A 20 13.38 2.02 -4.70
C VAL A 20 14.38 0.95 -5.13
N ALA A 21 15.31 1.27 -6.03
CA ALA A 21 16.37 0.36 -6.45
C ALA A 21 17.30 -0.01 -5.28
N LEU A 22 17.68 0.96 -4.45
CA LEU A 22 18.49 0.74 -3.26
C LEU A 22 17.77 -0.17 -2.26
N MET A 23 16.51 0.11 -1.93
CA MET A 23 15.70 -0.72 -1.03
C MET A 23 15.56 -2.15 -1.56
N ARG A 24 15.34 -2.30 -2.88
CA ARG A 24 15.30 -3.63 -3.51
C ARG A 24 16.63 -4.33 -3.38
N LYS A 25 17.75 -3.65 -3.61
CA LYS A 25 19.10 -4.22 -3.51
C LYS A 25 19.43 -4.66 -2.07
N THR A 26 19.07 -3.87 -1.06
CA THR A 26 19.37 -4.16 0.34
C THR A 26 18.52 -5.29 0.90
N ARG A 27 17.23 -5.36 0.55
CA ARG A 27 16.33 -6.41 1.05
C ARG A 27 16.54 -7.78 0.38
N ARG A 28 17.03 -7.79 -0.87
CA ARG A 28 17.08 -8.98 -1.73
C ARG A 28 17.79 -10.19 -1.10
N PRO A 29 18.96 -10.07 -0.42
CA PRO A 29 19.62 -11.24 0.16
C PRO A 29 18.76 -11.94 1.21
N LEU A 30 18.07 -11.16 2.05
CA LEU A 30 17.21 -11.67 3.11
C LEU A 30 15.94 -12.30 2.54
N THR A 31 15.26 -11.60 1.62
CA THR A 31 14.04 -12.13 0.99
C THR A 31 14.34 -13.39 0.17
N PHE A 32 15.48 -13.48 -0.52
CA PHE A 32 15.88 -14.69 -1.24
C PHE A 32 16.13 -15.88 -0.33
N ALA A 33 16.78 -15.67 0.83
CA ALA A 33 16.98 -16.73 1.80
C ALA A 33 15.64 -17.27 2.33
N ALA A 34 14.72 -16.37 2.68
CA ALA A 34 13.36 -16.74 3.10
C ALA A 34 12.58 -17.47 1.99
N CYS A 35 12.64 -16.99 0.74
CA CYS A 35 11.98 -17.64 -0.39
C CYS A 35 12.49 -19.08 -0.59
N ARG A 36 13.81 -19.32 -0.49
CA ARG A 36 14.37 -20.68 -0.61
C ARG A 36 13.84 -21.61 0.48
N LEU A 37 13.70 -21.12 1.71
CA LEU A 37 13.13 -21.88 2.80
C LEU A 37 11.65 -22.18 2.53
N PHE A 38 10.86 -21.20 2.13
CA PHE A 38 9.44 -21.36 1.83
C PHE A 38 9.19 -22.35 0.69
N ILE A 39 10.00 -22.30 -0.37
CA ILE A 39 9.94 -23.28 -1.47
C ILE A 39 10.20 -24.69 -0.95
N ARG A 40 11.20 -24.88 -0.06
CA ARG A 40 11.49 -26.19 0.56
C ARG A 40 10.36 -26.68 1.46
N LEU A 41 9.61 -25.78 2.07
CA LEU A 41 8.45 -26.08 2.90
C LEU A 41 7.14 -26.18 2.09
N HIS A 42 7.20 -26.10 0.77
CA HIS A 42 6.03 -26.08 -0.12
C HIS A 42 5.04 -24.93 0.16
N ILE A 43 5.52 -23.82 0.72
CA ILE A 43 4.74 -22.61 0.95
C ILE A 43 4.70 -21.79 -0.35
N ASN A 44 3.52 -21.70 -0.96
CA ASN A 44 3.23 -20.82 -2.09
C ASN A 44 2.82 -19.38 -1.67
N GLN A 45 2.62 -18.49 -2.65
CA GLN A 45 2.21 -17.10 -2.44
C GLN A 45 0.88 -16.98 -1.68
N SER A 46 -0.14 -17.76 -2.04
CA SER A 46 -1.46 -17.69 -1.40
C SER A 46 -1.41 -17.98 0.10
N HIS A 47 -0.55 -18.89 0.57
CA HIS A 47 -0.36 -19.10 2.02
C HIS A 47 0.18 -17.85 2.72
N ILE A 48 1.07 -17.10 2.07
CA ILE A 48 1.64 -15.85 2.62
C ILE A 48 0.55 -14.78 2.70
N THR A 49 -0.20 -14.60 1.61
CA THR A 49 -1.36 -13.69 1.54
C THR A 49 -2.36 -13.98 2.65
N VAL A 50 -2.77 -15.25 2.82
CA VAL A 50 -3.69 -15.68 3.88
C VAL A 50 -3.09 -15.42 5.26
N SER A 51 -1.81 -15.70 5.46
CA SER A 51 -1.12 -15.41 6.73
C SER A 51 -1.14 -13.91 7.07
N ARG A 52 -0.95 -13.03 6.08
CA ARG A 52 -1.03 -11.58 6.26
C ARG A 52 -2.43 -11.14 6.73
N ILE A 53 -3.50 -11.75 6.23
CA ILE A 53 -4.88 -11.49 6.73
C ILE A 53 -4.97 -11.78 8.22
N PHE A 54 -4.47 -12.94 8.67
CA PHE A 54 -4.46 -13.29 10.09
C PHE A 54 -3.58 -12.36 10.92
N LEU A 55 -2.44 -11.91 10.38
CA LEU A 55 -1.58 -10.93 11.06
C LEU A 55 -2.29 -9.58 11.23
N PHE A 56 -3.05 -9.11 10.23
CA PHE A 56 -3.82 -7.87 10.37
C PHE A 56 -5.01 -8.01 11.33
N ALA A 57 -5.69 -9.16 11.32
CA ALA A 57 -6.72 -9.44 12.32
C ALA A 57 -6.12 -9.46 13.74
N GLY A 58 -4.97 -10.13 13.90
CA GLY A 58 -4.22 -10.13 15.16
C GLY A 58 -3.77 -8.73 15.58
N PHE A 59 -3.31 -7.91 14.63
CA PHE A 59 -2.97 -6.51 14.86
C PHE A 59 -4.15 -5.73 15.45
N TYR A 60 -5.35 -5.88 14.87
CA TYR A 60 -6.56 -5.22 15.37
C TYR A 60 -6.84 -5.58 16.82
N PHE A 61 -6.85 -6.88 17.16
CA PHE A 61 -7.09 -7.30 18.54
C PHE A 61 -5.99 -6.83 19.48
N ALA A 62 -4.71 -7.00 19.10
CA ALA A 62 -3.59 -6.53 19.90
C ALA A 62 -3.67 -5.02 20.16
N TRP A 63 -4.11 -4.23 19.18
CA TRP A 63 -4.34 -2.80 19.33
C TRP A 63 -5.48 -2.50 20.33
N VAL A 64 -6.65 -3.10 20.12
CA VAL A 64 -7.84 -2.88 20.96
C VAL A 64 -7.59 -3.26 22.42
N TYR A 65 -6.82 -4.32 22.67
CA TYR A 65 -6.42 -4.74 24.02
C TYR A 65 -5.15 -4.05 24.54
N SER A 66 -4.71 -2.97 23.91
CA SER A 66 -3.53 -2.18 24.33
C SER A 66 -2.21 -2.97 24.39
N ALA A 67 -2.11 -4.10 23.70
CA ALA A 67 -0.91 -4.91 23.54
C ALA A 67 -0.04 -4.36 22.39
N PHE A 68 0.35 -3.09 22.48
CA PHE A 68 0.96 -2.34 21.37
C PHE A 68 2.26 -2.94 20.83
N SER A 69 3.11 -3.52 21.70
CA SER A 69 4.34 -4.19 21.25
C SER A 69 4.04 -5.41 20.37
N VAL A 70 2.96 -6.13 20.69
CA VAL A 70 2.47 -7.25 19.88
C VAL A 70 1.89 -6.73 18.56
N ALA A 71 1.08 -5.67 18.61
CA ALA A 71 0.54 -5.03 17.41
C ALA A 71 1.66 -4.59 16.45
N LEU A 72 2.70 -3.93 16.97
CA LEU A 72 3.88 -3.52 16.19
C LEU A 72 4.58 -4.74 15.55
N GLY A 73 4.80 -5.79 16.34
CA GLY A 73 5.42 -7.03 15.85
C GLY A 73 4.62 -7.70 14.74
N LEU A 74 3.30 -7.76 14.88
CA LEU A 74 2.39 -8.33 13.87
C LEU A 74 2.38 -7.49 12.59
N MET A 75 2.37 -6.16 12.71
CA MET A 75 2.43 -5.27 11.55
C MET A 75 3.76 -5.42 10.80
N LEU A 76 4.89 -5.43 11.53
CA LEU A 76 6.22 -5.67 10.95
C LEU A 76 6.30 -7.04 10.27
N ALA A 77 5.76 -8.08 10.88
CA ALA A 77 5.71 -9.41 10.28
C ALA A 77 4.91 -9.40 8.97
N ALA A 78 3.75 -8.74 8.93
CA ALA A 78 2.94 -8.63 7.72
C ALA A 78 3.68 -7.92 6.58
N TRP A 79 4.42 -6.85 6.89
CA TRP A 79 5.23 -6.13 5.91
C TRP A 79 6.46 -6.91 5.42
N ILE A 80 7.06 -7.73 6.28
CA ILE A 80 8.15 -8.62 5.86
C ILE A 80 7.59 -9.67 4.89
N LEU A 81 6.42 -10.25 5.19
CA LEU A 81 5.74 -11.21 4.32
C LEU A 81 5.37 -10.61 2.95
N ASP A 82 4.90 -9.37 2.93
CA ASP A 82 4.66 -8.56 1.71
C ASP A 82 5.93 -8.34 0.86
N CYS A 83 7.10 -8.28 1.49
CA CYS A 83 8.34 -8.21 0.73
C CYS A 83 8.75 -9.57 0.14
N ILE A 84 8.30 -10.67 0.75
CA ILE A 84 8.67 -12.04 0.37
C ILE A 84 7.74 -12.57 -0.72
N ASP A 85 6.43 -12.32 -0.66
CA ASP A 85 5.45 -12.86 -1.61
C ASP A 85 5.77 -12.49 -3.08
N GLY A 86 6.14 -11.23 -3.34
CA GLY A 86 6.48 -10.75 -4.68
C GLY A 86 7.83 -11.28 -5.19
N ASP A 87 8.79 -11.62 -4.31
CA ASP A 87 10.03 -12.30 -4.72
C ASP A 87 9.80 -13.80 -4.92
N LEU A 88 8.95 -14.42 -4.10
CA LEU A 88 8.56 -15.81 -4.18
C LEU A 88 7.80 -16.11 -5.48
N SER A 89 6.84 -15.27 -5.85
CA SER A 89 6.06 -15.42 -7.09
C SER A 89 6.96 -15.45 -8.32
N ARG A 90 7.95 -14.54 -8.39
CA ARG A 90 8.95 -14.50 -9.48
C ARG A 90 9.84 -15.74 -9.51
N MET A 91 10.24 -16.24 -8.33
CA MET A 91 11.07 -17.45 -8.25
C MET A 91 10.29 -18.71 -8.69
N LEU A 92 9.01 -18.79 -8.35
CA LEU A 92 8.12 -19.89 -8.74
C LEU A 92 7.59 -19.76 -10.17
N LYS A 93 7.78 -18.60 -10.83
CA LYS A 93 7.21 -18.26 -12.14
C LYS A 93 5.69 -18.47 -12.18
N ASN A 94 5.02 -18.14 -11.08
CA ASN A 94 3.57 -18.35 -10.92
C ASN A 94 2.81 -17.02 -10.81
N ASP A 95 3.30 -15.99 -11.51
CA ASP A 95 2.63 -14.69 -11.59
C ASP A 95 1.28 -14.89 -12.31
N ASN A 96 0.18 -14.71 -11.59
CA ASN A 96 -1.17 -14.82 -12.13
C ASN A 96 -2.08 -13.68 -11.61
N ALA A 97 -3.14 -13.38 -12.35
CA ALA A 97 -4.03 -12.25 -12.06
C ALA A 97 -4.78 -12.40 -10.72
N ILE A 98 -5.06 -13.63 -10.30
CA ILE A 98 -5.74 -13.89 -9.02
C ILE A 98 -4.81 -13.52 -7.86
N GLY A 99 -3.56 -13.96 -7.89
CA GLY A 99 -2.55 -13.63 -6.87
C GLY A 99 -2.24 -12.13 -6.83
N GLU A 100 -2.25 -11.45 -7.98
CA GLU A 100 -2.09 -9.99 -8.06
C GLU A 100 -3.29 -9.26 -7.42
N PHE A 101 -4.52 -9.72 -7.68
CA PHE A 101 -5.72 -9.19 -7.03
C PHE A 101 -5.71 -9.43 -5.52
N GLU A 102 -5.35 -10.63 -5.09
CA GLU A 102 -5.27 -11.00 -3.67
C GLU A 102 -4.25 -10.14 -2.92
N ASP A 103 -3.06 -9.93 -3.49
CA ASP A 103 -2.02 -9.08 -2.90
C ASP A 103 -2.53 -7.63 -2.72
N VAL A 104 -3.12 -7.07 -3.78
CA VAL A 104 -3.71 -5.73 -3.74
C VAL A 104 -4.86 -5.64 -2.74
N PHE A 105 -5.70 -6.67 -2.63
CA PHE A 105 -6.78 -6.70 -1.66
C PHE A 105 -6.24 -6.69 -0.23
N VAL A 106 -5.27 -7.56 0.08
CA VAL A 106 -4.68 -7.68 1.43
C VAL A 106 -3.90 -6.44 1.83
N ASP A 107 -3.19 -5.80 0.89
CA ASP A 107 -2.56 -4.51 1.10
C ASP A 107 -3.53 -3.45 1.60
N ASN A 108 -4.73 -3.41 1.00
CA ASN A 108 -5.75 -2.42 1.34
C ASN A 108 -6.53 -2.81 2.60
N LEU A 109 -6.55 -4.10 2.94
CA LEU A 109 -7.09 -4.56 4.22
C LEU A 109 -6.34 -3.92 5.40
N ALA A 110 -5.03 -3.69 5.30
CA ALA A 110 -4.28 -2.95 6.31
C ALA A 110 -4.77 -1.51 6.49
N PHE A 111 -5.02 -0.82 5.38
CA PHE A 111 -5.57 0.55 5.35
C PHE A 111 -7.02 0.62 5.81
N LEU A 112 -7.74 -0.50 5.84
CA LEU A 112 -9.07 -0.61 6.44
C LEU A 112 -9.00 -0.89 7.94
N ILE A 113 -8.21 -1.91 8.32
CA ILE A 113 -8.14 -2.39 9.70
C ILE A 113 -7.54 -1.35 10.63
N PHE A 114 -6.51 -0.63 10.19
CA PHE A 114 -5.84 0.35 11.05
C PHE A 114 -6.76 1.49 11.51
N PRO A 115 -7.47 2.23 10.64
CA PRO A 115 -8.48 3.20 11.07
C PRO A 115 -9.59 2.60 11.92
N LEU A 116 -10.06 1.40 11.62
CA LEU A 116 -11.08 0.73 12.45
C LEU A 116 -10.57 0.50 13.87
N ALA A 117 -9.31 0.12 14.03
CA ALA A 117 -8.69 -0.03 15.33
C ALA A 117 -8.64 1.31 16.08
N LEU A 118 -8.29 2.41 15.39
CA LEU A 118 -8.28 3.76 15.97
C LEU A 118 -9.67 4.25 16.38
N ILE A 119 -10.69 3.99 15.56
CA ILE A 119 -12.10 4.32 15.86
C ILE A 119 -12.55 3.57 17.11
N GLN A 120 -12.27 2.26 17.16
CA GLN A 120 -12.66 1.41 18.29
C GLN A 120 -12.03 1.86 19.60
N THR A 121 -10.78 2.35 19.57
CA THR A 121 -10.09 2.89 20.76
C THR A 121 -10.40 4.37 21.03
N GLY A 122 -11.28 5.00 20.25
CA GLY A 122 -11.65 6.41 20.43
C GLY A 122 -10.58 7.43 20.01
N LEU A 123 -9.50 6.98 19.36
CA LEU A 123 -8.40 7.84 18.88
C LEU A 123 -8.70 8.50 17.53
N LEU A 124 -9.71 8.01 16.82
CA LEU A 124 -10.19 8.58 15.57
C LEU A 124 -11.72 8.68 15.61
N ASN A 125 -12.27 9.86 15.31
CA ASN A 125 -13.72 9.99 15.19
C ASN A 125 -14.25 9.14 14.02
N GLY A 126 -15.42 8.51 14.19
CA GLY A 126 -16.02 7.63 13.19
C GLY A 126 -16.19 8.25 11.81
N VAL A 127 -16.47 9.57 11.70
CA VAL A 127 -16.58 10.27 10.42
C VAL A 127 -15.23 10.33 9.70
N LEU A 128 -14.17 10.72 10.41
CA LEU A 128 -12.81 10.76 9.85
C LEU A 128 -12.34 9.36 9.47
N GLY A 129 -12.66 8.36 10.29
CA GLY A 129 -12.40 6.96 9.99
C GLY A 129 -13.14 6.47 8.74
N ALA A 130 -14.41 6.84 8.56
CA ALA A 130 -15.18 6.49 7.36
C ALA A 130 -14.60 7.13 6.10
N LEU A 131 -14.20 8.40 6.15
CA LEU A 131 -13.50 9.07 5.05
C LEU A 131 -12.17 8.39 4.71
N PHE A 132 -11.47 7.91 5.74
CA PHE A 132 -10.24 7.15 5.55
C PHE A 132 -10.51 5.86 4.77
N VAL A 133 -11.45 5.06 5.25
CA VAL A 133 -11.84 3.80 4.60
C VAL A 133 -12.27 4.05 3.16
N PHE A 134 -13.10 5.07 2.93
CA PHE A 134 -13.53 5.47 1.60
C PHE A 134 -12.34 5.83 0.69
N SER A 135 -11.32 6.52 1.21
CA SER A 135 -10.12 6.87 0.44
C SER A 135 -9.33 5.63 -0.01
N ALA A 136 -9.16 4.65 0.88
CA ALA A 136 -8.45 3.41 0.58
C ALA A 136 -9.18 2.59 -0.51
N PHE A 137 -10.50 2.47 -0.38
CA PHE A 137 -11.33 1.82 -1.40
C PHE A 137 -11.36 2.58 -2.74
N SER A 138 -11.31 3.91 -2.70
CA SER A 138 -11.29 4.72 -3.92
C SER A 138 -9.99 4.49 -4.73
N VAL A 139 -8.85 4.29 -4.05
CA VAL A 139 -7.58 3.92 -4.70
C VAL A 139 -7.68 2.55 -5.37
N LEU A 140 -8.22 1.55 -4.67
CA LEU A 140 -8.49 0.21 -5.21
C LEU A 140 -9.34 0.26 -6.47
N TRP A 141 -10.48 0.94 -6.37
CA TRP A 141 -11.44 1.04 -7.46
C TRP A 141 -10.85 1.72 -8.69
N MET A 142 -10.04 2.76 -8.52
CA MET A 142 -9.33 3.38 -9.64
C MET A 142 -8.28 2.45 -10.28
N ALA A 143 -7.57 1.65 -9.47
CA ALA A 143 -6.59 0.70 -9.98
C ALA A 143 -7.27 -0.36 -10.85
N GLU A 144 -8.40 -0.90 -10.40
CA GLU A 144 -9.23 -1.84 -11.17
C GLU A 144 -9.75 -1.21 -12.48
N ARG A 145 -10.30 0.02 -12.42
CA ARG A 145 -10.86 0.71 -13.59
C ARG A 145 -9.82 1.00 -14.68
N LYS A 146 -8.55 1.21 -14.31
CA LYS A 146 -7.45 1.32 -15.28
C LYS A 146 -7.22 0.01 -16.04
N GLN A 147 -7.39 -1.15 -15.38
CA GLN A 147 -7.23 -2.46 -16.01
C GLN A 147 -8.42 -2.83 -16.91
N THR A 148 -9.66 -2.60 -16.48
CA THR A 148 -10.85 -2.97 -17.25
C THR A 148 -11.15 -2.03 -18.43
N GLY A 149 -10.44 -0.90 -18.53
CA GLY A 149 -10.72 0.19 -19.47
C GLY A 149 -10.34 -0.04 -20.93
N GLY A 150 -9.86 -1.22 -21.31
CA GLY A 150 -9.57 -1.58 -22.71
C GLY A 150 -8.25 -1.06 -23.28
N GLY A 151 -7.38 -0.48 -22.45
CA GLY A 151 -5.95 -0.34 -22.77
C GLY A 151 -5.23 -1.64 -22.42
N GLU A 152 -4.11 -1.91 -23.10
CA GLU A 152 -3.20 -3.04 -22.81
C GLU A 152 -3.11 -3.37 -21.32
N PRO A 153 -2.93 -4.64 -20.92
CA PRO A 153 -2.86 -5.05 -19.52
C PRO A 153 -1.86 -4.14 -18.79
N VAL A 154 -2.40 -3.13 -18.10
CA VAL A 154 -1.62 -2.26 -17.26
C VAL A 154 -1.28 -3.18 -16.10
N SER A 155 -0.11 -3.81 -16.15
CA SER A 155 0.44 -4.50 -14.99
C SER A 155 0.23 -3.55 -13.81
N LEU A 156 -0.28 -4.02 -12.66
CA LEU A 156 -0.43 -3.13 -11.49
C LEU A 156 0.91 -2.52 -11.05
N ALA A 157 2.02 -2.88 -11.69
CA ALA A 157 3.22 -2.06 -11.79
C ALA A 157 2.94 -0.69 -12.47
N PHE A 158 2.38 0.22 -11.68
CA PHE A 158 2.53 1.68 -11.69
C PHE A 158 3.31 2.24 -12.87
N HIS A 159 2.63 2.99 -13.75
CA HIS A 159 3.32 3.65 -14.85
C HIS A 159 4.27 4.71 -14.27
N PRO A 160 5.58 4.67 -14.60
CA PRO A 160 6.65 5.50 -14.05
C PRO A 160 6.39 7.00 -13.89
N LYS A 161 5.58 7.56 -14.78
CA LYS A 161 5.43 9.01 -14.94
C LYS A 161 4.13 9.56 -14.36
N GLY A 162 3.13 8.72 -14.10
CA GLY A 162 1.82 9.14 -13.59
C GLY A 162 1.56 8.76 -12.14
N ASP A 163 2.10 7.63 -11.68
CA ASP A 163 1.65 7.02 -10.44
C ASP A 163 2.70 7.09 -9.30
N LEU A 164 3.83 7.77 -9.51
CA LEU A 164 4.88 7.92 -8.48
C LEU A 164 4.33 8.54 -7.20
N PHE A 165 3.50 9.58 -7.31
CA PHE A 165 2.93 10.26 -6.15
C PHE A 165 2.10 9.30 -5.32
N LEU A 166 1.24 8.49 -5.96
CA LEU A 166 0.38 7.51 -5.32
C LEU A 166 1.19 6.36 -4.68
N SER A 167 2.23 5.88 -5.35
CA SER A 167 3.15 4.87 -4.77
C SER A 167 3.91 5.42 -3.57
N LEU A 168 4.40 6.66 -3.66
CA LEU A 168 5.15 7.29 -2.59
C LEU A 168 4.25 7.55 -1.37
N SER A 169 3.05 8.10 -1.59
CA SER A 169 2.11 8.38 -0.51
C SER A 169 1.66 7.10 0.21
N ARG A 170 1.44 5.97 -0.50
CA ARG A 170 1.18 4.68 0.17
C ARG A 170 2.34 4.24 1.07
N LYS A 171 3.58 4.37 0.62
CA LYS A 171 4.77 4.02 1.43
C LYS A 171 4.93 4.95 2.62
N VAL A 172 4.71 6.25 2.43
CA VAL A 172 4.74 7.24 3.51
C VAL A 172 3.63 6.93 4.52
N ALA A 173 2.42 6.59 4.07
CA ALA A 173 1.31 6.21 4.94
C ALA A 173 1.65 4.98 5.79
N TRP A 174 2.26 3.95 5.20
CA TRP A 174 2.79 2.80 5.95
C TRP A 174 3.80 3.21 7.03
N VAL A 175 4.80 4.03 6.67
CA VAL A 175 5.80 4.53 7.63
C VAL A 175 5.12 5.30 8.77
N LEU A 176 4.13 6.13 8.46
CA LEU A 176 3.39 6.87 9.49
C LEU A 176 2.56 5.96 10.38
N MET A 177 1.94 4.90 9.84
CA MET A 177 1.29 3.88 10.66
C MET A 177 2.28 3.24 11.65
N TYR A 178 3.49 2.89 11.19
CA TYR A 178 4.54 2.36 12.08
C TYR A 178 4.95 3.35 13.16
N LEU A 179 5.24 4.59 12.78
CA LEU A 179 5.64 5.63 13.73
C LEU A 179 4.52 5.91 14.74
N PHE A 180 3.26 5.90 14.30
CA PHE A 180 2.11 6.05 15.17
C PHE A 180 2.03 4.91 16.20
N VAL A 181 2.13 3.65 15.77
CA VAL A 181 2.11 2.50 16.68
C VAL A 181 3.28 2.55 17.67
N LEU A 182 4.47 2.95 17.20
CA LEU A 182 5.68 2.99 18.01
C LEU A 182 5.67 4.09 19.07
N PHE A 183 5.29 5.31 18.68
CA PHE A 183 5.44 6.48 19.53
C PHE A 183 4.14 6.93 20.21
N ARG A 184 2.99 6.50 19.72
CA ARG A 184 1.66 6.87 20.25
C ARG A 184 1.42 8.37 20.37
N PHE A 185 2.09 9.18 19.54
CA PHE A 185 1.87 10.63 19.53
C PHE A 185 0.70 11.01 18.62
N ASP A 186 -0.16 11.88 19.12
CA ASP A 186 -1.29 12.45 18.37
C ASP A 186 -0.86 13.17 17.09
N ILE A 187 0.34 13.77 17.08
CA ILE A 187 0.90 14.44 15.89
C ILE A 187 1.04 13.49 14.69
N PHE A 188 1.26 12.19 14.93
CA PHE A 188 1.31 11.20 13.86
C PHE A 188 -0.09 10.83 13.37
N THR A 189 -1.13 10.87 14.23
CA THR A 189 -2.52 10.76 13.80
C THR A 189 -2.88 11.89 12.86
N GLU A 190 -2.55 13.14 13.24
CA GLU A 190 -2.82 14.33 12.43
C GLU A 190 -2.07 14.30 11.10
N ALA A 191 -0.77 13.97 11.13
CA ALA A 191 0.04 13.83 9.91
C ALA A 191 -0.50 12.73 8.99
N TYR A 192 -0.94 11.61 9.56
CA TYR A 192 -1.54 10.51 8.82
C TYR A 192 -2.88 10.91 8.20
N ILE A 193 -3.75 11.60 8.95
CA ILE A 193 -5.02 12.15 8.45
C ILE A 193 -4.74 13.14 7.30
N ALA A 194 -3.77 14.04 7.47
CA ALA A 194 -3.42 15.03 6.44
C ALA A 194 -2.95 14.36 5.14
N ILE A 195 -2.10 13.34 5.23
CA ILE A 195 -1.61 12.60 4.06
C ILE A 195 -2.73 11.81 3.40
N THR A 196 -3.64 11.24 4.16
CA THR A 196 -4.81 10.56 3.59
C THR A 196 -5.78 11.52 2.92
N ALA A 197 -5.96 12.73 3.45
CA ALA A 197 -6.71 13.77 2.77
C ALA A 197 -6.06 14.17 1.45
N ILE A 198 -4.73 14.32 1.42
CA ILE A 198 -3.96 14.59 0.18
C ILE A 198 -4.12 13.44 -0.83
N LEU A 199 -4.08 12.20 -0.35
CA LEU A 199 -4.32 10.99 -1.15
C LEU A 199 -5.72 11.03 -1.78
N LEU A 200 -6.75 11.29 -0.97
CA LEU A 200 -8.13 11.41 -1.43
C LEU A 200 -8.27 12.50 -2.50
N ILE A 201 -7.72 13.69 -2.27
CA ILE A 201 -7.75 14.79 -3.25
C ILE A 201 -7.06 14.37 -4.56
N SER A 202 -5.90 13.72 -4.47
CA SER A 202 -5.15 13.24 -5.63
C SER A 202 -5.92 12.18 -6.42
N VAL A 203 -6.61 11.30 -5.71
CA VAL A 203 -7.52 10.29 -6.26
C VAL A 203 -8.67 10.96 -7.02
N MET A 204 -9.32 11.94 -6.41
CA MET A 204 -10.41 12.69 -7.04
C MET A 204 -9.93 13.45 -8.29
N ILE A 205 -8.77 14.11 -8.24
CA ILE A 205 -8.21 14.82 -9.40
C ILE A 205 -7.95 13.86 -10.56
N ASN A 206 -7.32 12.71 -10.29
CA ASN A 206 -7.06 11.69 -11.32
C ASN A 206 -8.37 11.15 -11.91
N TYR A 207 -9.37 10.90 -11.05
CA TYR A 207 -10.68 10.44 -11.49
C TYR A 207 -11.37 11.45 -12.44
N PHE A 208 -11.37 12.74 -12.09
CA PHE A 208 -11.92 13.79 -12.95
C PHE A 208 -11.19 13.89 -14.30
N GLN A 209 -9.86 13.70 -14.32
CA GLN A 209 -9.09 13.67 -15.57
C GLN A 209 -9.49 12.49 -16.47
N ILE A 210 -9.73 11.31 -15.89
CA ILE A 210 -10.19 10.12 -16.64
C ILE A 210 -11.59 10.33 -17.21
N ILE A 211 -12.52 10.91 -16.44
CA ILE A 211 -13.86 11.24 -16.96
C ILE A 211 -13.74 12.24 -18.11
N ARG A 212 -12.97 13.31 -17.92
CA ARG A 212 -12.80 14.38 -18.92
C ARG A 212 -12.21 13.85 -20.23
N SER A 213 -11.26 12.93 -20.18
CA SER A 213 -10.70 12.34 -21.40
C SER A 213 -11.73 11.51 -22.16
N ARG A 214 -12.56 10.73 -21.47
CA ARG A 214 -13.63 9.92 -22.10
C ARG A 214 -14.74 10.77 -22.73
N LEU A 215 -15.08 11.90 -22.12
CA LEU A 215 -16.09 12.81 -22.67
C LEU A 215 -15.65 13.53 -23.94
N LYS A 216 -14.34 13.66 -24.21
CA LYS A 216 -13.82 14.28 -25.44
C LYS A 216 -13.88 13.36 -26.68
N PHE A 217 -14.11 12.06 -26.49
CA PHE A 217 -14.19 11.06 -27.56
C PHE A 217 -15.63 10.72 -27.95
N ARG A 218 -16.61 11.53 -27.52
CA ARG A 218 -18.01 11.47 -27.93
C ARG A 218 -18.40 12.80 -28.56
#